data_AF-A0A194S782-F1
#
_entry.id   AF-A0A194S782-F1
#
_cell.length_a   1.000
_cell.length_b   1.000
_cell.length_c   1.000
_cell.angle_alpha   90.00
_cell.angle_beta   90.00
_cell.angle_gamma   90.00
#
_symmetry.space_group_name_H-M   'P 1'
#
loop_
_entity.id
_entity.type
_entity.pdbx_description
1 polymer ?
#
loop_
_entity_poly.entity_id
_entity_poly.type
_entity_poly.pdbx_seq_one_letter_code
_entity_poly.pdbx_strand_id
1 'polypeptide(L)'
;VLESLTTMPTSSSELNEWFCATPTKNLPALLSLVAHRRAFQDCWLAVLALPIRDDDSKRALVMLHRQVLPHMTEPRRLMDWLVDCADVGGTVGILALNGLFTLMQKHGLEYPDFYTKLYSLLDRSVLHVRYRPRFFRLLDIFMSSSHLPSTLVASFIKRLARLALAANPAAIVAVVPFIYNLLKRHPSCMPLIHRASDDDNQYDWSNDPYNHTEPDPTESGALDSSLWELTALQRHYLASVSGLAKVFTEAMNKQSYAMEDFLDHSYATVRPTPPLFLPLSLSPSLF
;
A
#
# COMPACT_ATOMS: atom_id res chain seq x y z
N VAL A 1 22.92 2.89 17.12
CA VAL A 1 24.16 2.76 16.29
C VAL A 1 23.82 2.49 14.83
N LEU A 2 23.02 1.47 14.49
CA LEU A 2 22.61 1.27 13.10
C LEU A 2 21.75 2.42 12.56
N GLU A 3 20.92 3.05 13.40
CA GLU A 3 20.14 4.24 13.03
C GLU A 3 20.98 5.50 12.78
N SER A 4 22.18 5.58 13.35
CA SER A 4 23.07 6.73 13.17
C SER A 4 23.90 6.65 11.88
N LEU A 5 23.89 5.51 11.18
CA LEU A 5 24.56 5.33 9.89
C LEU A 5 23.64 5.84 8.78
N THR A 6 23.60 7.16 8.59
CA THR A 6 22.75 7.82 7.58
C THR A 6 23.39 7.87 6.20
N THR A 7 24.73 7.79 6.13
CA THR A 7 25.51 7.86 4.89
C THR A 7 26.46 6.68 4.81
N MET A 8 26.34 5.88 3.75
CA MET A 8 27.31 4.84 3.40
C MET A 8 27.98 5.21 2.08
N PRO A 9 29.30 4.95 1.94
CA PRO A 9 30.02 5.32 0.74
C PRO A 9 29.49 4.55 -0.47
N THR A 10 29.22 5.29 -1.54
CA THR A 10 28.76 4.74 -2.81
C THR A 10 29.90 4.37 -3.74
N SER A 11 31.03 5.07 -3.63
CA SER A 11 32.23 4.86 -4.44
C SER A 11 33.47 4.56 -3.58
N SER A 12 34.44 3.82 -4.14
CA SER A 12 35.71 3.54 -3.45
C SER A 12 36.55 4.81 -3.23
N SER A 13 36.31 5.85 -4.03
CA SER A 13 36.93 7.18 -3.90
C SER A 13 36.44 8.00 -2.71
N GLU A 14 35.38 7.56 -2.02
CA GLU A 14 34.89 8.23 -0.80
C GLU A 14 35.62 7.74 0.46
N LEU A 15 36.43 6.67 0.37
CA LEU A 15 37.21 6.08 1.48
C LEU A 15 38.54 6.81 1.72
N ASN A 16 38.49 8.14 1.90
CA ASN A 16 39.69 8.97 1.98
C ASN A 16 40.06 9.39 3.41
N GLU A 17 39.09 9.39 4.33
CA GLU A 17 39.29 9.80 5.72
C GLU A 17 39.39 8.58 6.64
N TRP A 18 40.46 8.54 7.42
CA TRP A 18 40.76 7.45 8.35
C TRP A 18 40.88 8.02 9.76
N PHE A 19 40.26 7.35 10.73
CA PHE A 19 40.39 7.73 12.15
C PHE A 19 41.81 7.49 12.70
N CYS A 20 42.58 6.61 12.04
CA CYS A 20 43.96 6.26 12.39
C CYS A 20 44.90 6.51 11.19
N ALA A 21 46.19 6.15 11.33
CA ALA A 21 47.16 6.20 10.24
C ALA A 21 46.66 5.44 8.99
N THR A 22 46.98 5.96 7.81
CA THR A 22 46.55 5.38 6.54
C THR A 22 46.99 3.92 6.45
N PRO A 23 46.07 2.99 6.15
CA PRO A 23 46.41 1.58 6.09
C PRO A 23 47.45 1.34 4.99
N THR A 24 48.54 0.68 5.34
CA THR A 24 49.53 0.21 4.36
C THR A 24 48.85 -0.79 3.42
N LYS A 25 49.32 -0.88 2.16
CA LYS A 25 48.73 -1.69 1.06
C LYS A 25 48.42 -3.17 1.37
N ASN A 26 48.80 -3.67 2.54
CA ASN A 26 48.64 -5.05 2.99
C ASN A 26 47.31 -5.36 3.70
N LEU A 27 46.41 -4.38 3.91
CA LEU A 27 45.06 -4.59 4.47
C LEU A 27 43.96 -4.35 3.41
N PRO A 28 43.80 -5.25 2.43
CA PRO A 28 42.86 -5.06 1.32
C PRO A 28 41.40 -4.95 1.77
N ALA A 29 41.04 -5.53 2.93
CA ALA A 29 39.69 -5.48 3.47
C ALA A 29 39.26 -4.03 3.80
N LEU A 30 40.13 -3.22 4.41
CA LEU A 30 39.78 -1.84 4.79
C LEU A 30 39.65 -0.92 3.58
N LEU A 31 40.44 -1.15 2.52
CA LEU A 31 40.40 -0.37 1.28
C LEU A 31 39.26 -0.80 0.35
N SER A 32 38.69 -1.98 0.55
CA SER A 32 37.64 -2.52 -0.32
C SER A 32 36.25 -2.15 0.18
N LEU A 33 35.48 -1.47 -0.67
CA LEU A 33 34.08 -1.14 -0.41
C LEU A 33 33.22 -2.41 -0.21
N VAL A 34 33.54 -3.48 -0.93
CA VAL A 34 32.86 -4.77 -0.83
C VAL A 34 33.00 -5.39 0.57
N ALA A 35 34.18 -5.31 1.20
CA ALA A 35 34.34 -5.84 2.56
C ALA A 35 33.57 -5.01 3.59
N HIS A 36 33.50 -3.69 3.43
CA HIS A 36 32.65 -2.83 4.28
C HIS A 36 31.17 -3.19 4.14
N ARG A 37 30.69 -3.40 2.91
CA ARG A 37 29.31 -3.84 2.66
C ARG A 37 29.03 -5.24 3.21
N ARG A 38 30.00 -6.16 3.15
CA ARG A 38 29.88 -7.49 3.76
C ARG A 38 29.82 -7.42 5.28
N ALA A 39 30.71 -6.69 5.93
CA ALA A 39 30.69 -6.49 7.37
C ALA A 39 29.38 -5.82 7.84
N PHE A 40 28.88 -4.86 7.07
CA PHE A 40 27.57 -4.24 7.30
C PHE A 40 26.43 -5.25 7.18
N GLN A 41 26.44 -6.09 6.13
CA GLN A 41 25.46 -7.15 5.95
C GLN A 41 25.49 -8.16 7.10
N ASP A 42 26.67 -8.65 7.49
CA ASP A 42 26.82 -9.63 8.57
C ASP A 42 26.36 -9.06 9.91
N CYS A 43 26.63 -7.78 10.18
CA CYS A 43 26.12 -7.09 11.35
C CYS A 43 24.58 -7.01 11.36
N TRP A 44 23.96 -6.66 10.22
CA TRP A 44 22.51 -6.62 10.12
C TRP A 44 21.89 -8.01 10.26
N LEU A 45 22.45 -9.03 9.62
CA LEU A 45 21.95 -10.41 9.77
C LEU A 45 22.09 -10.91 11.20
N ALA A 46 23.19 -10.60 11.89
CA ALA A 46 23.38 -10.95 13.29
C ALA A 46 22.37 -10.24 14.21
N VAL A 47 22.04 -8.97 13.93
CA VAL A 47 21.01 -8.23 14.67
C VAL A 47 19.61 -8.80 14.40
N LEU A 48 19.30 -9.13 13.14
CA LEU A 48 18.01 -9.70 12.73
C LEU A 48 17.80 -11.13 13.23
N ALA A 49 18.89 -11.87 13.50
CA ALA A 49 18.82 -13.20 14.08
C ALA A 49 18.47 -13.21 15.57
N LEU A 50 18.55 -12.07 16.26
CA LEU A 50 18.13 -11.95 17.66
C LEU A 50 16.61 -11.89 17.78
N PRO A 51 16.01 -12.26 18.93
CA PRO A 51 14.59 -12.07 19.17
C PRO A 51 14.27 -10.58 19.24
N ILE A 52 13.78 -10.03 18.13
CA ILE A 52 13.43 -8.61 17.99
C ILE A 52 11.98 -8.38 18.45
N ARG A 53 11.76 -7.29 19.19
CA ARG A 53 10.41 -6.83 19.55
C ARG A 53 9.72 -6.18 18.35
N ASP A 54 8.39 -6.25 18.29
CA ASP A 54 7.59 -5.70 17.16
C ASP A 54 7.87 -4.22 16.84
N ASP A 55 8.22 -3.40 17.83
CA ASP A 55 8.52 -1.99 17.58
C ASP A 55 9.89 -1.80 16.92
N ASP A 56 10.86 -2.66 17.25
CA ASP A 56 12.19 -2.65 16.67
C ASP A 56 12.17 -3.24 15.25
N SER A 57 11.30 -4.22 14.97
CA SER A 57 11.08 -4.73 13.61
C SER A 57 10.46 -3.68 12.70
N LYS A 58 9.46 -2.91 13.18
CA LYS A 58 8.90 -1.76 12.42
C LYS A 58 9.98 -0.73 12.07
N ARG A 59 10.84 -0.38 13.03
CA ARG A 59 11.94 0.58 12.81
C ARG A 59 12.92 0.06 11.77
N ALA A 60 13.34 -1.20 11.90
CA ALA A 60 14.20 -1.86 10.93
C ALA A 60 13.58 -1.86 9.52
N LEU A 61 12.30 -2.24 9.38
CA LEU A 61 11.60 -2.28 8.08
C LEU A 61 11.45 -0.89 7.42
N VAL A 62 11.22 0.17 8.21
CA VAL A 62 11.15 1.54 7.67
C VAL A 62 12.48 1.96 7.06
N MET A 63 13.60 1.59 7.68
CA MET A 63 14.95 1.89 7.18
C MET A 63 15.37 0.96 6.05
N LEU A 64 14.88 -0.28 6.06
CA LEU A 64 15.34 -1.36 5.20
C LEU A 64 15.35 -0.97 3.72
N HIS A 65 14.21 -0.46 3.24
CA HIS A 65 14.01 -0.11 1.83
C HIS A 65 15.00 0.94 1.32
N ARG A 66 15.20 2.04 2.07
CA ARG A 66 15.98 3.19 1.60
C ARG A 66 17.46 3.12 1.96
N GLN A 67 17.79 2.58 3.12
CA GLN A 67 19.15 2.69 3.68
C GLN A 67 19.86 1.35 3.74
N VAL A 68 19.16 0.22 3.82
CA VAL A 68 19.81 -1.07 4.04
C VAL A 68 19.98 -1.84 2.73
N LEU A 69 18.90 -2.04 1.97
CA LEU A 69 18.91 -2.82 0.72
C LEU A 69 19.94 -2.35 -0.31
N PRO A 70 20.16 -1.05 -0.57
CA PRO A 70 21.14 -0.60 -1.56
C PRO A 70 22.60 -0.89 -1.18
N HIS A 71 22.87 -1.10 0.12
CA HIS A 71 24.23 -1.24 0.64
C HIS A 71 24.60 -2.68 1.01
N MET A 72 23.67 -3.63 0.87
CA MET A 72 23.96 -5.04 1.06
C MET A 72 24.61 -5.67 -0.18
N THR A 73 25.51 -6.63 0.04
CA THR A 73 26.11 -7.42 -1.04
C THR A 73 25.17 -8.51 -1.55
N GLU A 74 24.46 -9.19 -0.66
CA GLU A 74 23.53 -10.30 -0.94
C GLU A 74 22.19 -10.07 -0.22
N PRO A 75 21.35 -9.13 -0.70
CA PRO A 75 20.08 -8.80 -0.07
C PRO A 75 19.04 -9.94 -0.11
N ARG A 76 19.28 -10.99 -0.89
CA ARG A 76 18.45 -12.20 -0.94
C ARG A 76 18.30 -12.90 0.41
N ARG A 77 19.31 -12.81 1.29
CA ARG A 77 19.28 -13.44 2.63
C ARG A 77 18.23 -12.84 3.57
N LEU A 78 17.73 -11.64 3.27
CA LEU A 78 16.67 -11.01 4.05
C LEU A 78 15.26 -11.49 3.69
N MET A 79 15.14 -12.29 2.63
CA MET A 79 13.83 -12.70 2.12
C MET A 79 13.06 -13.49 3.18
N ASP A 80 13.68 -14.50 3.79
CA ASP A 80 13.01 -15.36 4.78
C ASP A 80 12.45 -14.53 5.94
N TRP A 81 13.26 -13.63 6.49
CA TRP A 81 12.82 -12.71 7.55
C TRP A 81 11.70 -11.75 7.10
N LEU A 82 11.74 -11.29 5.85
CA LEU A 82 10.68 -10.43 5.30
C LEU A 82 9.37 -11.18 5.07
N VAL A 83 9.44 -12.45 4.69
CA VAL A 83 8.27 -13.34 4.56
C VAL A 83 7.67 -13.57 5.93
N ASP A 84 8.47 -13.91 6.94
CA ASP A 84 8.01 -14.05 8.33
C ASP A 84 7.33 -12.76 8.83
N CYS A 85 7.91 -11.59 8.53
CA CYS A 85 7.33 -10.29 8.85
C CYS A 85 6.01 -10.02 8.10
N ALA A 86 5.89 -10.48 6.85
CA ALA A 86 4.65 -10.39 6.08
C ALA A 86 3.57 -11.33 6.63
N ASP A 87 3.96 -12.48 7.19
CA ASP A 87 3.05 -13.45 7.78
C ASP A 87 2.45 -13.03 9.12
N VAL A 88 3.19 -12.27 9.92
CA VAL A 88 2.65 -11.59 11.12
C VAL A 88 1.48 -10.66 10.78
N GLY A 89 1.50 -10.04 9.60
CA GLY A 89 0.44 -9.13 9.15
C GLY A 89 0.45 -7.76 9.85
N GLY A 90 -0.65 -7.02 9.68
CA GLY A 90 -0.82 -5.67 10.25
C GLY A 90 0.23 -4.66 9.77
N THR A 91 0.67 -3.77 10.67
CA THR A 91 1.65 -2.72 10.33
C THR A 91 3.00 -3.24 9.87
N VAL A 92 3.46 -4.35 10.46
CA VAL A 92 4.74 -4.99 10.14
C VAL A 92 4.67 -5.57 8.73
N GLY A 93 3.61 -6.31 8.41
CA GLY A 93 3.43 -6.89 7.07
C GLY A 93 3.33 -5.84 5.96
N ILE A 94 2.64 -4.72 6.21
CA ILE A 94 2.57 -3.59 5.26
C ILE A 94 3.96 -3.01 4.97
N LEU A 95 4.81 -2.88 5.99
CA LEU A 95 6.16 -2.35 5.85
C LEU A 95 7.09 -3.37 5.16
N ALA A 96 6.94 -4.66 5.49
CA ALA A 96 7.68 -5.76 4.88
C ALA A 96 7.41 -5.87 3.37
N LEU A 97 6.17 -5.61 2.94
CA LEU A 97 5.78 -5.63 1.53
C LEU A 97 6.63 -4.70 0.65
N ASN A 98 7.07 -3.55 1.18
CA ASN A 98 7.94 -2.63 0.45
C ASN A 98 9.36 -3.22 0.25
N GLY A 99 9.87 -3.91 1.27
CA GLY A 99 11.12 -4.66 1.20
C GLY A 99 11.03 -5.80 0.19
N LEU A 100 9.98 -6.62 0.29
CA LEU A 100 9.71 -7.73 -0.63
C LEU A 100 9.59 -7.24 -2.08
N PHE A 101 8.82 -6.19 -2.33
CA PHE A 101 8.69 -5.62 -3.66
C PHE A 101 10.04 -5.21 -4.27
N THR A 102 10.91 -4.61 -3.47
CA THR A 102 12.25 -4.20 -3.92
C THR A 102 13.11 -5.41 -4.25
N LEU A 103 13.00 -6.48 -3.46
CA LEU A 103 13.67 -7.76 -3.73
C LEU A 103 13.15 -8.43 -5.00
N MET A 104 11.83 -8.43 -5.22
CA MET A 104 11.22 -8.95 -6.44
C MET A 104 11.69 -8.16 -7.66
N GLN A 105 11.59 -6.83 -7.63
CA GLN A 105 11.90 -5.95 -8.75
C GLN A 105 13.40 -5.93 -9.12
N LYS A 106 14.30 -5.87 -8.13
CA LYS A 106 15.74 -5.71 -8.37
C LYS A 106 16.51 -7.02 -8.43
N HIS A 107 16.07 -8.04 -7.69
CA HIS A 107 16.80 -9.29 -7.55
C HIS A 107 16.11 -10.49 -8.21
N GLY A 108 14.95 -10.28 -8.84
CA GLY A 108 14.20 -11.29 -9.59
C GLY A 108 13.68 -12.41 -8.72
N LEU A 109 13.40 -12.13 -7.44
CA LEU A 109 12.85 -13.11 -6.51
C LEU A 109 11.35 -13.28 -6.75
N GLU A 110 10.89 -14.52 -6.82
CA GLU A 110 9.48 -14.85 -6.93
C GLU A 110 8.92 -15.15 -5.53
N TYR A 111 7.82 -14.50 -5.18
CA TYR A 111 7.08 -14.79 -3.96
C TYR A 111 5.81 -15.57 -4.34
N PRO A 112 5.64 -16.80 -3.84
CA PRO A 112 4.49 -17.63 -4.18
C PRO A 112 3.19 -16.96 -3.69
N ASP A 113 2.12 -17.10 -4.47
CA ASP A 113 0.77 -16.62 -4.13
C ASP A 113 0.73 -15.15 -3.66
N PHE A 114 1.54 -14.30 -4.29
CA PHE A 114 1.67 -12.90 -3.94
C PHE A 114 0.34 -12.15 -3.78
N TYR A 115 -0.62 -12.39 -4.69
CA TYR A 115 -1.91 -11.70 -4.65
C TYR A 115 -2.85 -12.20 -3.55
N THR A 116 -2.78 -13.48 -3.16
CA THR A 116 -3.58 -14.00 -2.03
C THR A 116 -3.07 -13.37 -0.74
N LYS A 117 -1.73 -13.25 -0.59
CA LYS A 117 -1.12 -12.56 0.54
C LYS A 117 -1.47 -11.08 0.55
N LEU A 118 -1.36 -10.40 -0.60
CA LEU A 118 -1.72 -8.99 -0.72
C LEU A 118 -3.21 -8.75 -0.36
N TYR A 119 -4.09 -9.67 -0.76
CA TYR A 119 -5.50 -9.64 -0.41
C TYR A 119 -5.71 -9.85 1.10
N SER A 120 -5.01 -10.80 1.71
CA SER A 120 -5.03 -11.02 3.18
C SER A 120 -4.53 -9.82 3.98
N LEU A 121 -3.56 -9.07 3.43
CA LEU A 121 -3.02 -7.86 4.05
C LEU A 121 -4.01 -6.69 4.02
N LEU A 122 -4.99 -6.69 3.11
CA LEU A 122 -6.08 -5.71 3.06
C LEU A 122 -7.10 -5.96 4.17
N ASP A 123 -6.70 -5.68 5.39
CA ASP A 123 -7.52 -5.75 6.59
C ASP A 123 -8.03 -4.35 7.02
N ARG A 124 -8.99 -4.30 7.94
CA ARG A 124 -9.53 -3.09 8.57
C ARG A 124 -8.43 -2.19 9.09
N SER A 125 -7.38 -2.77 9.67
CA SER A 125 -6.27 -2.02 10.23
C SER A 125 -5.53 -1.14 9.21
N VAL A 126 -5.43 -1.55 7.93
CA VAL A 126 -4.64 -0.87 6.90
C VAL A 126 -5.03 0.59 6.71
N LEU A 127 -6.33 0.89 6.70
CA LEU A 127 -6.83 2.23 6.41
C LEU A 127 -6.59 3.23 7.56
N HIS A 128 -6.37 2.73 8.77
CA HIS A 128 -6.10 3.54 9.96
C HIS A 128 -4.60 3.71 10.25
N VAL A 129 -3.72 3.00 9.54
CA VAL A 129 -2.28 3.02 9.78
C VAL A 129 -1.62 4.26 9.14
N ARG A 130 -0.65 4.85 9.86
CA ARG A 130 0.12 6.02 9.40
C ARG A 130 0.83 5.81 8.06
N TYR A 131 1.28 4.58 7.78
CA TYR A 131 2.03 4.22 6.58
C TYR A 131 1.15 3.87 5.37
N ARG A 132 -0.18 4.05 5.44
CA ARG A 132 -1.10 3.78 4.33
C ARG A 132 -0.72 4.45 2.99
N PRO A 133 -0.16 5.68 2.91
CA PRO A 133 0.17 6.28 1.62
C PRO A 133 1.24 5.45 0.88
N ARG A 134 2.22 4.92 1.61
CA ARG A 134 3.26 4.06 1.05
C ARG A 134 2.68 2.74 0.54
N PHE A 135 1.73 2.16 1.28
CA PHE A 135 1.04 0.95 0.87
C PHE A 135 0.21 1.14 -0.39
N PHE A 136 -0.60 2.21 -0.47
CA PHE A 136 -1.42 2.48 -1.66
C PHE A 136 -0.59 2.81 -2.90
N ARG A 137 0.58 3.47 -2.76
CA ARG A 137 1.52 3.64 -3.89
C ARG A 137 1.98 2.28 -4.44
N LEU A 138 2.33 1.34 -3.56
CA LEU A 138 2.71 -0.02 -3.96
C LEU A 138 1.52 -0.78 -4.56
N LEU A 139 0.34 -0.67 -3.95
CA LEU A 139 -0.87 -1.31 -4.43
C LEU A 139 -1.26 -0.83 -5.84
N ASP A 140 -1.10 0.46 -6.14
CA ASP A 140 -1.35 1.01 -7.47
C ASP A 140 -0.38 0.42 -8.50
N ILE A 141 0.89 0.23 -8.14
CA ILE A 141 1.88 -0.43 -8.99
C ILE A 141 1.47 -1.89 -9.25
N PHE A 142 1.11 -2.66 -8.20
CA PHE A 142 0.68 -4.06 -8.38
C PHE A 142 -0.56 -4.19 -9.24
N MET A 143 -1.56 -3.34 -9.03
CA MET A 143 -2.81 -3.35 -9.80
C MET A 143 -2.70 -2.68 -11.17
N SER A 144 -1.53 -2.13 -11.52
CA SER A 144 -1.25 -1.62 -12.88
C SER A 144 -0.73 -2.71 -13.82
N SER A 145 -0.45 -3.92 -13.31
CA SER A 145 0.02 -5.04 -14.12
C SER A 145 -1.02 -5.49 -15.17
N SER A 146 -0.57 -5.74 -16.39
CA SER A 146 -1.42 -6.12 -17.53
C SER A 146 -1.96 -7.55 -17.49
N HIS A 147 -1.36 -8.42 -16.68
CA HIS A 147 -1.66 -9.87 -16.66
C HIS A 147 -2.65 -10.27 -15.56
N LEU A 148 -3.41 -9.32 -15.01
CA LEU A 148 -4.34 -9.60 -13.92
C LEU A 148 -5.71 -10.06 -14.45
N PRO A 149 -6.25 -11.18 -13.93
CA PRO A 149 -7.62 -11.57 -14.25
C PRO A 149 -8.62 -10.58 -13.64
N SER A 150 -9.72 -10.33 -14.34
CA SER A 150 -10.76 -9.39 -13.91
C SER A 150 -11.41 -9.77 -12.59
N THR A 151 -11.53 -11.07 -12.30
CA THR A 151 -12.10 -11.60 -11.04
C THR A 151 -11.26 -11.18 -9.82
N LEU A 152 -9.92 -11.23 -9.96
CA LEU A 152 -9.00 -10.76 -8.93
C LEU A 152 -9.16 -9.26 -8.73
N VAL A 153 -9.14 -8.46 -9.79
CA VAL A 153 -9.29 -6.99 -9.64
C VAL A 153 -10.63 -6.64 -9.00
N ALA A 154 -11.70 -7.35 -9.37
CA ALA A 154 -13.03 -7.17 -8.78
C ALA A 154 -13.05 -7.46 -7.28
N SER A 155 -12.35 -8.49 -6.79
CA SER A 155 -12.30 -8.80 -5.36
C SER A 155 -11.52 -7.76 -4.56
N PHE A 156 -10.44 -7.22 -5.11
CA PHE A 156 -9.73 -6.07 -4.53
C PHE A 156 -10.64 -4.83 -4.45
N ILE A 157 -11.36 -4.51 -5.53
CA ILE A 157 -12.32 -3.38 -5.55
C ILE A 157 -13.41 -3.56 -4.49
N LYS A 158 -14.05 -4.74 -4.45
CA LYS A 158 -15.14 -5.05 -3.51
C LYS A 158 -14.66 -5.05 -2.05
N ARG A 159 -13.50 -5.63 -1.77
CA ARG A 159 -12.88 -5.60 -0.43
C ARG A 159 -12.59 -4.17 0.01
N LEU A 160 -11.96 -3.35 -0.84
CA LEU A 160 -11.69 -1.94 -0.54
C LEU A 160 -12.98 -1.13 -0.31
N ALA A 161 -14.02 -1.37 -1.10
CA ALA A 161 -15.31 -0.71 -0.94
C ALA A 161 -15.97 -1.04 0.41
N ARG A 162 -15.94 -2.31 0.84
CA ARG A 162 -16.40 -2.72 2.19
C ARG A 162 -15.57 -2.11 3.30
N LEU A 163 -14.24 -2.11 3.17
CA LEU A 163 -13.35 -1.49 4.15
C LEU A 163 -13.58 0.03 4.25
N ALA A 164 -13.93 0.69 3.15
CA ALA A 164 -14.21 2.13 3.11
C ALA A 164 -15.40 2.54 3.99
N LEU A 165 -16.38 1.66 4.22
CA LEU A 165 -17.53 1.95 5.09
C LEU A 165 -17.15 2.16 6.56
N ALA A 166 -16.11 1.47 7.03
CA ALA A 166 -15.60 1.60 8.40
C ALA A 166 -14.41 2.56 8.51
N ALA A 167 -13.97 3.13 7.37
CA ALA A 167 -12.73 3.87 7.29
C ALA A 167 -12.87 5.33 7.73
N ASN A 168 -11.73 5.94 8.06
CA ASN A 168 -11.66 7.38 8.30
C ASN A 168 -11.90 8.14 6.97
N PRO A 169 -12.51 9.34 6.99
CA PRO A 169 -12.76 10.14 5.79
C PRO A 169 -11.49 10.39 4.95
N ALA A 170 -10.36 10.62 5.62
CA ALA A 170 -9.08 10.81 4.96
C ALA A 170 -8.60 9.57 4.17
N ALA A 171 -8.99 8.37 4.59
CA ALA A 171 -8.72 7.15 3.83
C ALA A 171 -9.74 6.97 2.69
N ILE A 172 -11.01 7.31 2.90
CA ILE A 172 -12.05 7.23 1.86
C ILE A 172 -11.70 8.10 0.65
N VAL A 173 -11.17 9.31 0.89
CA VAL A 173 -10.70 10.22 -0.17
C VAL A 173 -9.59 9.61 -1.04
N ALA A 174 -8.79 8.67 -0.52
CA ALA A 174 -7.81 7.93 -1.32
C ALA A 174 -8.43 6.69 -2.00
N VAL A 175 -9.30 5.95 -1.30
CA VAL A 175 -9.89 4.70 -1.79
C VAL A 175 -10.85 4.94 -2.96
N VAL A 176 -11.66 6.00 -2.93
CA VAL A 176 -12.65 6.28 -3.99
C VAL A 176 -11.99 6.54 -5.35
N PRO A 177 -11.02 7.47 -5.49
CA PRO A 177 -10.26 7.64 -6.73
C PRO A 177 -9.48 6.38 -7.13
N PHE A 178 -9.04 5.58 -6.17
CA PHE A 178 -8.33 4.33 -6.43
C PHE A 178 -9.25 3.31 -7.13
N ILE A 179 -10.45 3.11 -6.59
CA ILE A 179 -11.48 2.26 -7.21
C ILE A 179 -11.86 2.78 -8.60
N TYR A 180 -12.02 4.10 -8.76
CA TYR A 180 -12.28 4.71 -10.07
C TYR A 180 -11.20 4.35 -11.09
N ASN A 181 -9.93 4.48 -10.72
CA ASN A 181 -8.80 4.15 -11.60
C ASN A 181 -8.80 2.66 -11.98
N LEU A 182 -9.10 1.75 -11.04
CA LEU A 182 -9.18 0.32 -11.34
C LEU A 182 -10.33 -0.02 -12.30
N LEU A 183 -11.51 0.54 -12.08
CA LEU A 183 -12.67 0.34 -12.95
C LEU A 183 -12.44 0.88 -14.37
N LYS A 184 -11.71 2.00 -14.49
CA LYS A 184 -11.31 2.54 -15.80
C LYS A 184 -10.28 1.68 -16.52
N ARG A 185 -9.30 1.11 -15.80
CA ARG A 185 -8.30 0.20 -16.39
C ARG A 185 -8.92 -1.13 -16.83
N HIS A 186 -9.86 -1.65 -16.04
CA HIS A 186 -10.50 -2.94 -16.28
C HIS A 186 -12.01 -2.78 -16.53
N PRO A 187 -12.45 -2.51 -17.77
CA PRO A 187 -13.86 -2.33 -18.09
C PRO A 187 -14.71 -3.59 -17.81
N SER A 188 -14.08 -4.77 -17.75
CA SER A 188 -14.74 -6.02 -17.31
C SER A 188 -15.28 -5.97 -15.88
N CYS A 189 -14.80 -5.03 -15.05
CA CYS A 189 -15.31 -4.80 -13.69
C CYS A 189 -16.46 -3.77 -13.64
N MET A 190 -16.83 -3.15 -14.77
CA MET A 190 -17.95 -2.20 -14.84
C MET A 190 -19.32 -2.78 -14.43
N PRO A 191 -19.62 -4.09 -14.63
CA PRO A 191 -20.86 -4.71 -14.13
C PRO A 191 -21.07 -4.57 -12.62
N LEU A 192 -20.01 -4.27 -11.85
CA LEU A 192 -20.09 -3.98 -10.42
C LEU A 192 -20.87 -2.69 -10.08
N ILE A 193 -20.87 -1.71 -10.99
CA ILE A 193 -21.62 -0.44 -10.83
C ILE A 193 -23.01 -0.59 -11.43
N HIS A 194 -23.08 -1.09 -12.66
CA HIS A 194 -24.32 -1.18 -13.41
C HIS A 194 -24.41 -2.54 -14.10
N ARG A 195 -25.40 -3.33 -13.69
CA ARG A 195 -25.75 -4.59 -14.34
C ARG A 195 -27.03 -4.37 -15.13
N ALA A 196 -26.92 -4.41 -16.46
CA ALA A 196 -28.06 -4.47 -17.35
C ALA A 196 -28.49 -5.94 -17.43
N SER A 197 -29.33 -6.40 -16.51
CA SER A 197 -30.03 -7.67 -16.67
C SER A 197 -31.31 -7.43 -17.45
N ASP A 198 -31.47 -8.12 -18.59
CA ASP A 198 -32.70 -8.06 -19.39
C ASP A 198 -33.89 -8.76 -18.70
N ASP A 199 -33.65 -9.48 -17.60
CA ASP A 199 -34.65 -10.24 -16.83
C ASP A 199 -34.52 -9.96 -15.33
N ASP A 200 -35.02 -8.79 -14.90
CA ASP A 200 -35.04 -8.35 -13.48
C ASP A 200 -35.72 -9.33 -12.52
N ASN A 201 -36.47 -10.31 -13.04
CA ASN A 201 -37.24 -11.27 -12.26
C ASN A 201 -36.44 -12.49 -11.77
N GLN A 202 -35.22 -12.73 -12.29
CA GLN A 202 -34.41 -13.89 -11.91
C GLN A 202 -33.27 -13.59 -10.92
N TYR A 203 -32.95 -12.31 -10.71
CA TYR A 203 -31.85 -11.94 -9.82
C TYR A 203 -32.35 -11.80 -8.37
N ASP A 204 -31.84 -12.64 -7.46
CA ASP A 204 -32.13 -12.51 -6.04
C ASP A 204 -31.29 -11.36 -5.44
N TRP A 205 -31.88 -10.16 -5.43
CA TRP A 205 -31.31 -8.96 -4.84
C TRP A 205 -31.06 -9.08 -3.32
N SER A 206 -31.58 -10.13 -2.67
CA SER A 206 -31.50 -10.32 -1.22
C SER A 206 -30.16 -10.91 -0.78
N ASN A 207 -29.42 -11.56 -1.68
CA ASN A 207 -28.20 -12.28 -1.33
C ASN A 207 -27.00 -11.84 -2.19
N ASP A 208 -26.02 -11.19 -1.56
CA ASP A 208 -24.75 -10.80 -2.21
C ASP A 208 -23.85 -12.05 -2.34
N PRO A 209 -23.47 -12.50 -3.56
CA PRO A 209 -22.62 -13.68 -3.75
C PRO A 209 -21.18 -13.50 -3.22
N TYR A 210 -20.77 -12.28 -2.87
CA TYR A 210 -19.40 -12.03 -2.42
C TYR A 210 -19.11 -12.57 -1.01
N ASN A 211 -18.16 -13.50 -0.93
CA ASN A 211 -17.63 -14.01 0.33
C ASN A 211 -16.45 -13.15 0.83
N HIS A 212 -16.60 -12.57 2.01
CA HIS A 212 -15.56 -11.71 2.60
C HIS A 212 -14.47 -12.47 3.36
N THR A 213 -14.75 -13.69 3.81
CA THR A 213 -13.79 -14.50 4.59
C THR A 213 -12.85 -15.30 3.70
N GLU A 214 -13.13 -15.35 2.40
CA GLU A 214 -12.32 -16.09 1.43
C GLU A 214 -10.89 -15.51 1.39
N PRO A 215 -9.84 -16.33 1.53
CA PRO A 215 -8.45 -15.89 1.35
C PRO A 215 -8.08 -15.74 -0.13
N ASP A 216 -8.71 -16.49 -1.01
CA ASP A 216 -8.39 -16.49 -2.43
C ASP A 216 -9.22 -15.43 -3.19
N PRO A 217 -8.57 -14.41 -3.79
CA PRO A 217 -9.26 -13.30 -4.43
C PRO A 217 -9.99 -13.71 -5.72
N THR A 218 -9.66 -14.85 -6.31
CA THR A 218 -10.31 -15.36 -7.53
C THR A 218 -11.62 -16.09 -7.24
N GLU A 219 -11.77 -16.66 -6.04
CA GLU A 219 -12.92 -17.49 -5.65
C GLU A 219 -13.95 -16.71 -4.83
N SER A 220 -13.67 -15.45 -4.47
CA SER A 220 -14.53 -14.66 -3.60
C SER A 220 -15.90 -14.27 -4.20
N GLY A 221 -16.19 -14.61 -5.47
CA GLY A 221 -17.46 -14.28 -6.14
C GLY A 221 -17.68 -12.77 -6.37
N ALA A 222 -16.62 -11.97 -6.36
CA ALA A 222 -16.76 -10.50 -6.36
C ALA A 222 -17.35 -9.94 -7.66
N LEU A 223 -17.03 -10.54 -8.81
CA LEU A 223 -17.51 -10.06 -10.11
C LEU A 223 -19.04 -10.15 -10.24
N ASP A 224 -19.62 -11.16 -9.59
CA ASP A 224 -21.07 -11.38 -9.57
C ASP A 224 -21.78 -10.51 -8.51
N SER A 225 -21.04 -9.79 -7.66
CA SER A 225 -21.59 -8.82 -6.72
C SER A 225 -21.77 -7.42 -7.32
N SER A 226 -22.28 -6.47 -6.52
CA SER A 226 -22.33 -5.04 -6.87
C SER A 226 -21.83 -4.14 -5.75
N LEU A 227 -21.48 -2.89 -6.09
CA LEU A 227 -20.83 -1.93 -5.19
C LEU A 227 -21.80 -1.00 -4.46
N TRP A 228 -22.73 -1.56 -3.67
CA TRP A 228 -23.66 -0.77 -2.85
C TRP A 228 -22.93 0.10 -1.82
N GLU A 229 -21.73 -0.30 -1.41
CA GLU A 229 -20.92 0.42 -0.44
C GLU A 229 -20.53 1.82 -0.95
N LEU A 230 -20.24 1.96 -2.25
CA LEU A 230 -19.94 3.26 -2.85
C LEU A 230 -21.18 4.17 -2.91
N THR A 231 -22.35 3.58 -3.18
CA THR A 231 -23.62 4.32 -3.16
C THR A 231 -23.95 4.82 -1.75
N ALA A 232 -23.67 4.03 -0.72
CA ALA A 232 -23.83 4.46 0.67
C ALA A 232 -22.90 5.66 1.01
N LEU A 233 -21.66 5.66 0.50
CA LEU A 233 -20.71 6.77 0.68
C LEU A 233 -21.15 8.08 0.03
N GLN A 234 -22.11 8.07 -0.89
CA GLN A 234 -22.67 9.31 -1.47
C GLN A 234 -23.41 10.15 -0.44
N ARG A 235 -23.91 9.53 0.64
CA ARG A 235 -24.59 10.23 1.76
C ARG A 235 -23.67 10.45 2.95
N HIS A 236 -22.35 10.50 2.72
CA HIS A 236 -21.37 10.76 3.77
C HIS A 236 -21.48 12.19 4.30
N TYR A 237 -21.27 12.37 5.61
CA TYR A 237 -21.41 13.67 6.29
C TYR A 237 -20.48 14.76 5.75
N LEU A 238 -19.31 14.36 5.23
CA LEU A 238 -18.35 15.26 4.62
C LEU A 238 -18.64 15.45 3.13
N ALA A 239 -18.89 16.70 2.72
CA ALA A 239 -19.26 17.06 1.35
C ALA A 239 -18.20 16.65 0.30
N SER A 240 -16.91 16.73 0.62
CA SER A 240 -15.83 16.33 -0.30
C SER A 240 -15.87 14.84 -0.63
N VAL A 241 -16.11 13.98 0.37
CA VAL A 241 -16.26 12.53 0.18
C VAL A 241 -17.54 12.21 -0.60
N SER A 242 -18.66 12.83 -0.24
CA SER A 242 -19.92 12.69 -0.98
C SER A 242 -19.76 13.10 -2.45
N GLY A 243 -19.08 14.23 -2.72
CA GLY A 243 -18.81 14.70 -4.08
C GLY A 243 -17.98 13.71 -4.89
N LEU A 244 -16.94 13.13 -4.30
CA LEU A 244 -16.13 12.09 -4.95
C LEU A 244 -16.94 10.80 -5.23
N ALA A 245 -17.80 10.38 -4.30
CA ALA A 245 -18.63 9.19 -4.48
C ALA A 245 -19.71 9.37 -5.56
N LYS A 246 -20.22 10.60 -5.77
CA LYS A 246 -21.20 10.91 -6.83
C LYS A 246 -20.64 10.76 -8.25
N VAL A 247 -19.32 10.80 -8.43
CA VAL A 247 -18.65 10.57 -9.72
C VAL A 247 -19.04 9.21 -10.33
N PHE A 248 -19.38 8.21 -9.51
CA PHE A 248 -19.82 6.91 -10.01
C PHE A 248 -21.26 6.87 -10.53
N THR A 249 -22.08 7.86 -10.17
CA THR A 249 -23.45 8.01 -10.71
C THR A 249 -23.45 8.81 -12.00
N GLU A 250 -22.49 9.73 -12.14
CA GLU A 250 -22.28 10.51 -13.35
C GLU A 250 -21.49 9.71 -14.41
N ALA A 251 -21.54 10.17 -15.66
CA ALA A 251 -20.74 9.56 -16.71
C ALA A 251 -19.24 9.72 -16.38
N MET A 252 -18.51 8.60 -16.35
CA MET A 252 -17.08 8.58 -16.01
C MET A 252 -16.24 9.20 -17.14
N ASN A 253 -16.22 10.53 -17.25
CA ASN A 253 -15.57 11.26 -18.35
C ASN A 253 -14.07 11.49 -18.11
N LYS A 254 -13.60 11.43 -16.86
CA LYS A 254 -12.20 11.68 -16.52
C LYS A 254 -11.33 10.47 -16.88
N GLN A 255 -10.17 10.69 -17.50
CA GLN A 255 -9.28 9.60 -17.90
C GLN A 255 -8.67 8.85 -16.71
N SER A 256 -8.14 9.57 -15.71
CA SER A 256 -7.64 9.00 -14.46
C SER A 256 -7.52 10.09 -13.38
N TYR A 257 -7.45 9.67 -12.12
CA TYR A 257 -7.07 10.52 -11.00
C TYR A 257 -5.61 10.29 -10.64
N ALA A 258 -4.84 11.37 -10.45
CA ALA A 258 -3.50 11.30 -9.90
C ALA A 258 -3.57 10.93 -8.41
N MET A 259 -3.07 9.76 -8.04
CA MET A 259 -3.23 9.22 -6.69
C MET A 259 -2.48 10.07 -5.65
N GLU A 260 -1.31 10.60 -6.01
CA GLU A 260 -0.43 11.39 -5.13
C GLU A 260 -1.14 12.58 -4.48
N ASP A 261 -2.10 13.19 -5.16
CA ASP A 261 -2.86 14.34 -4.65
C ASP A 261 -3.77 13.94 -3.46
N PHE A 262 -4.18 12.67 -3.37
CA PHE A 262 -5.17 12.19 -2.40
C PHE A 262 -4.56 11.39 -1.23
N LEU A 263 -3.36 10.84 -1.40
CA LEU A 263 -2.79 9.88 -0.46
C LEU A 263 -2.35 10.46 0.89
N ASP A 264 -1.79 11.68 0.87
CA ASP A 264 -1.17 12.29 2.04
C ASP A 264 -2.15 13.10 2.91
N HIS A 265 -3.46 12.98 2.62
CA HIS A 265 -4.49 13.57 3.45
C HIS A 265 -4.59 12.90 4.82
N SER A 266 -4.68 13.75 5.85
CA SER A 266 -4.90 13.35 7.24
C SER A 266 -6.15 14.04 7.78
N TYR A 267 -6.62 13.64 8.96
CA TYR A 267 -7.76 14.32 9.58
C TYR A 267 -7.50 15.83 9.78
N ALA A 268 -6.24 16.23 9.98
CA ALA A 268 -5.88 17.63 10.10
C ALA A 268 -6.11 18.43 8.81
N THR A 269 -5.89 17.82 7.64
CA THR A 269 -6.08 18.47 6.33
C THR A 269 -7.51 18.35 5.84
N VAL A 270 -8.22 17.29 6.22
CA VAL A 270 -9.60 16.98 5.80
C VAL A 270 -10.63 17.61 6.75
N ARG A 271 -10.20 18.37 7.77
CA ARG A 271 -11.14 19.12 8.61
C ARG A 271 -12.04 19.92 7.68
N PRO A 272 -13.37 19.86 7.86
CA PRO A 272 -14.23 20.83 7.22
C PRO A 272 -13.66 22.17 7.64
N THR A 273 -13.10 22.91 6.70
CA THR A 273 -12.73 24.29 6.96
C THR A 273 -14.00 24.91 7.54
N PRO A 274 -13.97 25.44 8.78
CA PRO A 274 -15.11 26.22 9.23
C PRO A 274 -15.37 27.28 8.14
N PRO A 275 -16.63 27.63 7.85
CA PRO A 275 -17.00 28.61 6.83
C PRO A 275 -16.58 30.04 7.22
N LEU A 276 -15.37 30.22 7.76
CA LEU A 276 -14.77 31.49 8.11
C LEU A 276 -13.85 32.03 7.00
N PHE A 277 -13.50 31.23 6.00
CA PHE A 277 -12.63 31.66 4.89
C PHE A 277 -13.21 31.47 3.47
N LEU A 278 -14.44 30.97 3.35
CA LEU A 278 -15.22 31.10 2.11
C LEU A 278 -16.12 32.34 2.25
N PRO A 279 -16.16 33.27 1.26
CA PRO A 279 -17.01 34.46 1.30
C PRO A 279 -18.51 34.14 1.07
N LEU A 280 -18.97 32.97 1.54
CA LEU A 280 -20.36 32.57 1.48
C LEU A 280 -20.87 32.47 2.92
N SER A 281 -21.54 33.54 3.35
CA SER A 281 -22.27 33.62 4.61
C SER A 281 -23.38 32.56 4.62
N LEU A 282 -23.09 31.36 5.12
CA LEU A 282 -24.14 30.45 5.55
C LEU A 282 -24.65 30.97 6.89
N SER A 283 -25.77 31.70 6.84
CA SER A 283 -26.54 32.02 8.03
C SER A 283 -26.95 30.71 8.71
N PRO A 284 -26.65 30.50 9.99
CA PRO A 284 -27.18 29.35 10.71
C PRO A 284 -28.69 29.54 10.82
N SER A 285 -29.45 28.76 10.06
CA SER A 285 -30.89 28.64 10.26
C SER A 285 -31.11 28.03 11.64
N LEU A 286 -31.60 28.86 12.57
CA LEU A 286 -32.13 28.44 13.86
C LEU A 286 -33.29 27.46 13.64
N PHE A 287 -33.16 26.28 14.26
CA PHE A 287 -34.16 25.26 14.61
C PHE A 287 -35.41 25.11 13.72
#